data_AF-A0A355BU05-F1
#
_entry.id   AF-A0A355BU05-F1
#
_cell.length_a   1.000
_cell.length_b   1.000
_cell.length_c   1.000
_cell.angle_alpha   90.00
_cell.angle_beta   90.00
_cell.angle_gamma   90.00
#
_symmetry.space_group_name_H-M   'P 1'
#
loop_
_entity.id
_entity.type
_entity.pdbx_description
1 polymer ?
#
loop_
_entity_poly.entity_id
_entity_poly.type
_entity_poly.pdbx_seq_one_letter_code
_entity_poly.pdbx_strand_id
1 'polypeptide(L)'
;MNQRPLIYVHRITNLSDARYCAGMGVDMLGFVVDPSDPDYVTPKLYQDMIGWISGPKRVIEWRSASSPDWDELLDVYKPDLIHLPLQGMATAPALPLMVEIDASDLPLLKSNPNITHLVIRDGLNVQTIPDATKLPVLLSVPGNINSQELLQRTGAAGLALQGSNEVAPGLKDYDHLALILEALED
;
A
#
# COMPACT_ATOMS: atom_id res chain seq x y z
N MET A 1 -12.45 19.50 -11.11
CA MET A 1 -11.55 18.67 -11.94
C MET A 1 -11.42 17.35 -11.20
N ASN A 2 -11.97 16.25 -11.70
CA ASN A 2 -11.77 14.95 -11.07
C ASN A 2 -10.32 14.54 -11.35
N GLN A 3 -9.48 14.56 -10.32
CA GLN A 3 -8.15 13.95 -10.39
C GLN A 3 -8.30 12.43 -10.35
N ARG A 4 -7.44 11.71 -11.08
CA ARG A 4 -7.32 10.25 -11.00
C ARG A 4 -7.08 9.86 -9.53
N PRO A 5 -7.77 8.83 -8.99
CA PRO A 5 -7.52 8.37 -7.62
C PRO A 5 -6.09 7.85 -7.47
N LEU A 6 -5.52 8.02 -6.28
CA LEU A 6 -4.24 7.41 -5.94
C LEU A 6 -4.39 5.89 -5.87
N ILE A 7 -3.50 5.15 -6.52
CA ILE A 7 -3.51 3.69 -6.52
C ILE A 7 -2.24 3.16 -5.87
N TYR A 8 -2.42 2.50 -4.74
CA TYR A 8 -1.38 1.73 -4.06
C TYR A 8 -1.68 0.25 -4.20
N VAL A 9 -0.74 -0.52 -4.75
CA VAL A 9 -0.85 -1.99 -4.75
C VAL A 9 0.12 -2.56 -3.72
N HIS A 10 -0.42 -3.13 -2.65
CA HIS A 10 0.32 -3.66 -1.51
C HIS A 10 0.56 -5.17 -1.65
N ARG A 11 1.56 -5.68 -0.91
CA ARG A 11 1.91 -7.11 -0.85
C ARG A 11 2.21 -7.72 -2.23
N ILE A 12 3.03 -7.03 -3.03
CA ILE A 12 3.57 -7.56 -4.27
C ILE A 12 4.61 -8.63 -3.97
N THR A 13 4.38 -9.84 -4.47
CA THR A 13 5.27 -11.00 -4.26
C THR A 13 5.94 -11.51 -5.54
N ASN A 14 5.58 -10.94 -6.70
CA ASN A 14 6.02 -11.44 -8.01
C ASN A 14 6.25 -10.32 -9.04
N LEU A 15 7.11 -10.60 -10.02
CA LEU A 15 7.49 -9.66 -11.07
C LEU A 15 6.34 -9.37 -12.05
N SER A 16 5.45 -10.34 -12.27
CA SER A 16 4.35 -10.22 -13.22
C SER A 16 3.36 -9.12 -12.81
N ASP A 17 3.01 -9.05 -11.53
CA ASP A 17 2.17 -8.01 -10.97
C ASP A 17 2.91 -6.69 -10.87
N ALA A 18 4.17 -6.70 -10.44
CA ALA A 18 4.98 -5.49 -10.38
C ALA A 18 5.02 -4.78 -11.75
N ARG A 19 5.24 -5.53 -12.84
CA ARG A 19 5.25 -5.01 -14.22
C ARG A 19 3.88 -4.56 -14.68
N TYR A 20 2.85 -5.38 -14.44
CA TYR A 20 1.49 -5.04 -14.87
C TYR A 20 1.03 -3.74 -14.20
N CYS A 21 1.15 -3.66 -12.87
CA CYS A 21 0.77 -2.46 -12.12
C CYS A 21 1.59 -1.24 -12.53
N ALA A 22 2.90 -1.38 -12.74
CA ALA A 22 3.72 -0.28 -13.26
C ALA A 22 3.27 0.16 -14.67
N GLY A 23 2.89 -0.78 -15.53
CA GLY A 23 2.33 -0.50 -16.86
C GLY A 23 0.99 0.24 -16.82
N MET A 24 0.14 -0.08 -15.84
CA MET A 24 -1.14 0.61 -15.56
C MET A 24 -0.95 1.96 -14.83
N GLY A 25 0.30 2.37 -14.58
CA GLY A 25 0.62 3.66 -13.96
C GLY A 25 0.13 3.82 -12.52
N VAL A 26 0.17 2.76 -11.70
CA VAL A 26 -0.13 2.88 -10.27
C VAL A 26 0.89 3.80 -9.58
N ASP A 27 0.47 4.47 -8.50
CA ASP A 27 1.30 5.45 -7.80
C ASP A 27 2.35 4.78 -6.90
N MET A 28 2.00 3.65 -6.29
CA MET A 28 2.81 2.99 -5.26
C MET A 28 2.74 1.47 -5.37
N LEU A 29 3.89 0.81 -5.15
CA LEU A 29 4.00 -0.64 -5.00
C LEU A 29 4.61 -1.00 -3.65
N GLY A 30 3.96 -1.92 -2.94
CA GLY A 30 4.32 -2.34 -1.60
C GLY A 30 4.89 -3.75 -1.54
N PHE A 31 5.97 -3.90 -0.78
CA PHE A 31 6.70 -5.15 -0.63
C PHE A 31 6.88 -5.45 0.86
N VAL A 32 6.44 -6.62 1.30
CA VAL A 32 6.60 -7.02 2.71
C VAL A 32 8.04 -7.39 2.97
N VAL A 33 8.65 -6.76 3.98
CA VAL A 33 10.07 -6.96 4.32
C VAL A 33 10.26 -7.62 5.68
N ASP A 34 9.18 -8.11 6.29
CA ASP A 34 9.20 -8.91 7.51
C ASP A 34 9.36 -10.40 7.16
N PRO A 35 10.49 -11.06 7.52
CA PRO A 35 10.71 -12.49 7.23
C PRO A 35 9.71 -13.45 7.88
N SER A 36 8.93 -12.99 8.86
CA SER A 36 7.89 -13.80 9.50
C SER A 36 6.53 -13.74 8.79
N ASP A 37 6.35 -12.80 7.86
CA ASP A 37 5.12 -12.66 7.08
C ASP A 37 5.12 -13.65 5.89
N PRO A 38 3.98 -14.32 5.61
CA PRO A 38 3.89 -15.27 4.50
C PRO A 38 4.19 -14.67 3.12
N ASP A 39 4.04 -13.36 2.96
CA ASP A 39 4.26 -12.64 1.70
C ASP A 39 5.59 -11.87 1.70
N TYR A 40 6.53 -12.28 2.56
CA TYR A 40 7.87 -11.74 2.64
C TYR A 40 8.59 -11.80 1.29
N VAL A 41 9.12 -10.64 0.88
CA VAL A 41 9.96 -10.49 -0.31
C VAL A 41 11.42 -10.39 0.13
N THR A 42 12.19 -11.42 -0.20
CA THR A 42 13.64 -11.40 0.04
C THR A 42 14.32 -10.21 -0.66
N PRO A 43 15.46 -9.72 -0.15
CA PRO A 43 16.23 -8.65 -0.80
C PRO A 43 16.53 -8.94 -2.27
N LYS A 44 16.88 -10.19 -2.59
CA LYS A 44 17.19 -10.61 -3.96
C LYS A 44 15.97 -10.49 -4.87
N LEU A 45 14.83 -11.04 -4.44
CA LEU A 45 13.59 -10.97 -5.22
C LEU A 45 13.11 -9.53 -5.39
N TYR A 46 13.21 -8.71 -4.33
CA TYR A 46 12.90 -7.28 -4.40
C TYR A 46 13.75 -6.58 -5.46
N GLN A 47 15.09 -6.72 -5.41
CA GLN A 47 16.02 -6.12 -6.36
C GLN A 47 15.77 -6.60 -7.80
N ASP A 48 15.45 -7.88 -7.96
CA ASP A 48 15.06 -8.42 -9.26
C ASP A 48 13.78 -7.73 -9.76
N MET A 49 12.74 -7.58 -8.94
CA MET A 49 11.50 -6.89 -9.35
C MET A 49 11.71 -5.42 -9.69
N ILE A 50 12.35 -4.65 -8.79
CA ILE A 50 12.51 -3.21 -8.99
C ILE A 50 13.43 -2.87 -10.16
N GLY A 51 14.34 -3.77 -10.54
CA GLY A 51 15.21 -3.59 -11.72
C GLY A 51 14.47 -3.64 -13.06
N TRP A 52 13.23 -4.15 -13.09
CA TRP A 52 12.42 -4.28 -14.31
C TRP A 52 11.25 -3.32 -14.39
N ILE A 53 11.04 -2.47 -13.39
CA ILE A 53 9.88 -1.57 -13.32
C ILE A 53 10.35 -0.14 -13.04
N SER A 54 9.56 0.83 -13.49
CA SER A 54 9.79 2.25 -13.26
C SER A 54 8.45 2.97 -13.13
N GLY A 55 8.40 4.06 -12.36
CA GLY A 55 7.19 4.88 -12.21
C GLY A 55 6.65 4.87 -10.78
N PRO A 56 6.13 3.75 -10.27
CA PRO A 56 5.58 3.69 -8.91
C PRO A 56 6.63 3.97 -7.84
N LYS A 57 6.23 4.66 -6.77
CA LYS A 57 7.03 4.75 -5.54
C LYS A 57 7.16 3.38 -4.89
N ARG A 58 8.32 3.12 -4.30
CA ARG A 58 8.66 1.87 -3.63
C ARG A 58 8.32 1.98 -2.16
N VAL A 59 7.37 1.17 -1.72
CA VAL A 59 6.91 1.12 -0.33
C VAL A 59 7.42 -0.19 0.29
N ILE A 60 8.15 -0.11 1.40
CA ILE A 60 8.37 -1.29 2.23
C ILE A 60 7.24 -1.41 3.24
N GLU A 61 6.78 -2.63 3.48
CA GLU A 61 5.71 -2.93 4.43
C GLU A 61 6.29 -3.67 5.63
N TRP A 62 6.12 -3.06 6.80
CA TRP A 62 6.42 -3.68 8.08
C TRP A 62 5.12 -3.83 8.87
N ARG A 63 4.60 -5.05 8.94
CA ARG A 63 3.25 -5.32 9.44
C ARG A 63 3.22 -5.84 10.88
N SER A 64 4.38 -5.91 11.52
CA SER A 64 4.53 -6.29 12.92
C SER A 64 4.57 -5.07 13.85
N ALA A 65 4.15 -5.28 15.11
CA ALA A 65 4.33 -4.29 16.17
C ALA A 65 5.76 -4.24 16.73
N SER A 66 6.61 -5.24 16.41
CA SER A 66 8.03 -5.23 16.79
C SER A 66 8.81 -4.20 15.96
N SER A 67 9.91 -3.69 16.50
CA SER A 67 10.83 -2.86 15.71
C SER A 67 11.79 -3.75 14.92
N PRO A 68 11.93 -3.55 13.59
CA PRO A 68 13.02 -4.14 12.84
C PRO A 68 14.34 -3.41 13.09
N ASP A 69 15.41 -3.92 12.48
CA ASP A 69 16.60 -3.14 12.17
C ASP A 69 16.29 -2.24 10.97
N TRP A 70 15.92 -0.98 11.25
CA TRP A 70 15.59 -0.02 10.20
C TRP A 70 16.79 0.33 9.33
N ASP A 71 17.99 0.42 9.90
CA ASP A 71 19.17 0.82 9.14
C ASP A 71 19.51 -0.24 8.07
N GLU A 72 19.41 -1.52 8.43
CA GLU A 72 19.55 -2.63 7.48
C GLU A 72 18.47 -2.56 6.37
N LEU A 73 17.19 -2.43 6.76
CA LEU A 73 16.10 -2.39 5.77
C LEU A 73 16.23 -1.20 4.81
N LEU A 74 16.62 -0.03 5.31
CA LEU A 74 16.77 1.17 4.50
C LEU A 74 17.97 1.09 3.55
N ASP A 75 19.09 0.49 3.97
CA ASP A 75 20.24 0.29 3.08
C ASP A 75 19.94 -0.73 1.96
N VAL A 76 19.25 -1.82 2.31
CA VAL A 76 18.96 -2.92 1.39
C VAL A 76 17.85 -2.58 0.40
N TYR A 77 16.71 -2.07 0.89
CA TYR A 77 15.53 -1.85 0.06
C TYR A 77 15.44 -0.43 -0.50
N LYS A 78 16.08 0.56 0.14
CA LYS A 78 16.10 1.98 -0.27
C LYS A 78 14.70 2.52 -0.64
N PRO A 79 13.69 2.34 0.24
CA PRO A 79 12.30 2.71 -0.06
C PRO A 79 12.11 4.22 -0.19
N ASP A 80 11.00 4.60 -0.84
CA ASP A 80 10.51 5.98 -0.89
C ASP A 80 9.52 6.28 0.25
N LEU A 81 8.89 5.24 0.81
CA LEU A 81 7.81 5.29 1.80
C LEU A 81 7.82 4.00 2.65
N ILE A 82 7.39 4.10 3.91
CA ILE A 82 7.20 2.93 4.79
C ILE A 82 5.71 2.80 5.12
N HIS A 83 5.15 1.62 4.91
CA HIS A 83 3.79 1.28 5.35
C HIS A 83 3.86 0.41 6.60
N LEU A 84 3.19 0.84 7.66
CA LEU A 84 3.18 0.16 8.96
C LEU A 84 1.86 0.40 9.72
N PRO A 85 1.49 -0.47 10.67
CA PRO A 85 0.34 -0.23 11.54
C PRO A 85 0.65 0.92 12.53
N LEU A 86 -0.38 1.57 13.08
CA LEU A 86 -0.21 2.69 14.02
C LEU A 86 0.82 2.40 15.14
N GLN A 87 0.85 1.17 15.67
CA GLN A 87 1.73 0.80 16.78
C GLN A 87 3.23 0.79 16.40
N GLY A 88 3.56 0.55 15.13
CA GLY A 88 4.94 0.56 14.64
C GLY A 88 5.54 1.96 14.52
N MET A 89 4.72 3.02 14.58
CA MET A 89 5.18 4.38 14.33
C MET A 89 6.21 4.88 15.33
N ALA A 90 6.17 4.36 16.57
CA ALA A 90 7.04 4.82 17.64
C ALA A 90 8.52 4.58 17.35
N THR A 91 8.85 3.58 16.53
CA THR A 91 10.23 3.23 16.17
C THR A 91 10.55 3.55 14.72
N ALA A 92 9.59 4.01 13.93
CA ALA A 92 9.78 4.27 12.51
C ALA A 92 10.83 5.37 12.27
N PRO A 93 11.67 5.23 11.22
CA PRO A 93 12.70 6.19 10.89
C PRO A 93 12.08 7.47 10.29
N ALA A 94 12.92 8.50 10.08
CA ALA A 94 12.52 9.78 9.50
C ALA A 94 12.32 9.71 7.97
N LEU A 95 11.42 8.84 7.52
CA LEU A 95 10.94 8.75 6.15
C LEU A 95 9.44 9.01 6.08
N PRO A 96 8.90 9.32 4.89
CA PRO A 96 7.46 9.33 4.68
C PRO A 96 6.85 8.02 5.21
N LEU A 97 5.73 8.15 5.92
CA LEU A 97 4.98 7.04 6.49
C LEU A 97 3.59 6.98 5.86
N MET A 98 3.17 5.77 5.52
CA MET A 98 1.79 5.37 5.26
C MET A 98 1.34 4.58 6.47
N VAL A 99 0.35 5.09 7.20
CA VAL A 99 -0.09 4.47 8.46
C VAL A 99 -1.41 3.76 8.25
N GLU A 100 -1.42 2.48 8.57
CA GLU A 100 -2.63 1.67 8.55
C GLU A 100 -3.38 1.81 9.87
N ILE A 101 -4.68 2.09 9.78
CA ILE A 101 -5.55 2.31 10.94
C ILE A 101 -6.91 1.61 10.76
N ASP A 102 -7.52 1.28 11.90
CA ASP A 102 -8.95 0.95 11.98
C ASP A 102 -9.72 1.93 12.89
N ALA A 103 -11.00 1.64 13.15
CA ALA A 103 -11.86 2.47 13.99
C ALA A 103 -11.32 2.66 15.43
N SER A 104 -10.65 1.65 15.97
CA SER A 104 -10.10 1.66 17.33
C SER A 104 -8.82 2.49 17.44
N ASP A 105 -8.10 2.66 16.33
CA ASP A 105 -6.88 3.46 16.24
C ASP A 105 -7.16 4.98 16.18
N LEU A 106 -8.35 5.40 15.74
CA LEU A 106 -8.69 6.82 15.55
C LEU A 106 -8.41 7.71 16.76
N PRO A 107 -8.79 7.35 18.00
CA PRO A 107 -8.51 8.17 19.17
C PRO A 107 -7.01 8.20 19.55
N LEU A 108 -6.23 7.26 19.04
CA LEU A 108 -4.81 7.08 19.34
C LEU A 108 -3.90 7.72 18.28
N LEU A 109 -4.45 8.05 17.11
CA LEU A 109 -3.73 8.70 16.02
C LEU A 109 -3.23 10.08 16.48
N LYS A 110 -1.90 10.23 16.52
CA LYS A 110 -1.24 11.49 16.86
C LYS A 110 -0.70 12.17 15.61
N SER A 111 -0.69 13.50 15.60
CA SER A 111 -0.01 14.25 14.55
C SER A 111 1.46 13.89 14.52
N ASN A 112 1.95 13.51 13.34
CA ASN A 112 3.35 13.28 13.06
C ASN A 112 3.64 13.79 11.63
N PRO A 113 4.63 14.69 11.45
CA PRO A 113 4.90 15.32 10.16
C PRO A 113 5.34 14.35 9.06
N ASN A 114 5.78 13.15 9.44
CA ASN A 114 6.17 12.12 8.49
C ASN A 114 4.97 11.32 7.95
N ILE A 115 3.79 11.40 8.58
CA ILE A 115 2.60 10.75 8.04
C ILE A 115 2.18 11.49 6.77
N THR A 116 2.25 10.78 5.66
CA THR A 116 1.88 11.32 4.34
C THR A 116 0.60 10.69 3.79
N HIS A 117 0.27 9.47 4.23
CA HIS A 117 -0.91 8.74 3.79
C HIS A 117 -1.53 7.97 4.96
N LEU A 118 -2.83 7.78 4.91
CA LEU A 118 -3.55 6.84 5.79
C LEU A 118 -4.12 5.72 4.93
N VAL A 119 -4.02 4.48 5.41
CA VAL A 119 -4.75 3.33 4.87
C VAL A 119 -5.77 2.89 5.90
N ILE A 120 -7.01 2.71 5.45
CA ILE A 120 -8.11 2.33 6.32
C ILE A 120 -8.52 0.91 6.02
N ARG A 121 -8.54 0.09 7.06
CA ARG A 121 -9.14 -1.25 7.04
C ARG A 121 -10.64 -1.16 7.28
N ASP A 122 -11.38 -2.12 6.70
CA ASP A 122 -12.83 -2.27 6.65
C ASP A 122 -13.68 -1.51 7.69
N GLY A 123 -14.79 -0.93 7.22
CA GLY A 123 -15.89 -0.46 8.08
C GLY A 123 -15.75 0.95 8.65
N LEU A 124 -14.63 1.62 8.43
CA LEU A 124 -14.47 3.01 8.85
C LEU A 124 -14.94 3.98 7.75
N ASN A 125 -15.80 4.92 8.14
CA ASN A 125 -16.22 5.98 7.24
C ASN A 125 -15.13 7.06 7.19
N VAL A 126 -14.64 7.39 6.00
CA VAL A 126 -13.61 8.46 5.83
C VAL A 126 -14.04 9.78 6.47
N GLN A 127 -15.34 10.06 6.47
CA GLN A 127 -15.92 11.26 7.08
C GLN A 127 -15.78 11.30 8.62
N THR A 128 -15.51 10.18 9.28
CA THR A 128 -15.36 10.12 10.74
C THR A 128 -13.93 10.33 11.23
N ILE A 129 -12.97 10.47 10.32
CA ILE A 129 -11.56 10.66 10.68
C ILE A 129 -11.31 12.14 11.00
N PRO A 130 -10.93 12.48 12.25
CA PRO A 130 -10.67 13.87 12.63
C PRO A 130 -9.48 14.46 11.86
N ASP A 131 -9.59 15.69 11.35
CA ASP A 131 -8.51 16.45 10.66
C ASP A 131 -7.78 15.75 9.49
N ALA A 132 -8.17 14.53 9.11
CA ALA A 132 -7.63 13.79 7.96
C ALA A 132 -8.05 14.36 6.61
N THR A 133 -8.81 15.46 6.60
CA THR A 133 -9.12 16.24 5.39
C THR A 133 -7.87 16.81 4.71
N LYS A 134 -6.68 16.76 5.34
CA LYS A 134 -5.42 17.20 4.73
C LYS A 134 -4.52 16.08 4.20
N LEU A 135 -4.68 14.84 4.67
CA LEU A 135 -3.83 13.72 4.26
C LEU A 135 -4.59 12.81 3.29
N PRO A 136 -3.97 12.35 2.19
CA PRO A 136 -4.55 11.33 1.35
C PRO A 136 -4.94 10.07 2.13
N VAL A 137 -6.23 9.75 2.10
CA VAL A 137 -6.80 8.53 2.67
C VAL A 137 -7.01 7.52 1.55
N LEU A 138 -6.43 6.34 1.70
CA LEU A 138 -6.59 5.19 0.81
C LEU A 138 -7.50 4.15 1.46
N LEU A 139 -8.45 3.62 0.68
CA LEU A 139 -9.33 2.55 1.13
C LEU A 139 -8.80 1.20 0.71
N SER A 140 -8.62 0.30 1.67
CA SER A 140 -8.46 -1.11 1.35
C SER A 140 -9.76 -1.65 0.77
N VAL A 141 -9.69 -2.25 -0.42
CA VAL A 141 -10.87 -2.82 -1.10
C VAL A 141 -10.83 -4.34 -0.97
N PRO A 142 -11.74 -4.94 -0.18
CA PRO A 142 -11.93 -6.38 -0.23
C PRO A 142 -12.80 -6.75 -1.44
N GLY A 143 -12.18 -7.24 -2.50
CA GLY A 143 -12.88 -7.96 -3.57
C GLY A 143 -13.84 -7.12 -4.44
N ASN A 144 -14.94 -7.75 -4.90
CA ASN A 144 -15.83 -7.38 -6.03
C ASN A 144 -16.68 -6.10 -5.78
N ILE A 145 -16.12 -5.09 -5.13
CA ILE A 145 -16.78 -3.82 -4.85
C ILE A 145 -16.50 -2.86 -5.99
N ASN A 146 -17.52 -2.10 -6.40
CA ASN A 146 -17.34 -1.02 -7.37
C ASN A 146 -16.45 0.07 -6.76
N SER A 147 -15.20 0.11 -7.20
CA SER A 147 -14.15 1.01 -6.74
C SER A 147 -14.51 2.49 -6.93
N GLN A 148 -15.12 2.83 -8.06
CA GLN A 148 -15.55 4.19 -8.37
C GLN A 148 -16.68 4.66 -7.44
N GLU A 149 -17.70 3.82 -7.23
CA GLU A 149 -18.80 4.12 -6.31
C GLU A 149 -18.28 4.31 -4.87
N LEU A 150 -17.34 3.45 -4.45
CA LEU A 150 -16.73 3.53 -3.13
C LEU A 150 -15.98 4.85 -2.93
N LEU A 151 -15.15 5.26 -3.90
CA LEU A 151 -14.43 6.54 -3.87
C LEU A 151 -15.40 7.72 -3.79
N GLN A 152 -16.45 7.73 -4.62
CA GLN A 152 -17.45 8.81 -4.64
C GLN A 152 -18.22 8.92 -3.32
N ARG A 153 -18.62 7.78 -2.74
CA ARG A 153 -19.40 7.75 -1.50
C ARG A 153 -18.60 8.12 -0.27
N THR A 154 -17.31 7.81 -0.26
CA THR A 154 -16.44 8.03 0.90
C THR A 154 -15.69 9.36 0.83
N GLY A 155 -15.38 9.84 -0.37
CA GLY A 155 -14.49 10.98 -0.58
C GLY A 155 -13.02 10.64 -0.34
N ALA A 156 -12.64 9.36 -0.37
CA ALA A 156 -11.24 8.93 -0.25
C ALA A 156 -10.39 9.45 -1.42
N ALA A 157 -9.10 9.64 -1.15
CA ALA A 157 -8.14 10.09 -2.15
C ALA A 157 -7.73 8.97 -3.12
N GLY A 158 -7.94 7.70 -2.74
CA GLY A 158 -7.50 6.57 -3.53
C GLY A 158 -7.80 5.21 -2.90
N LEU A 159 -7.18 4.19 -3.47
CA LEU A 159 -7.39 2.79 -3.13
C LEU A 159 -6.07 2.11 -2.78
N ALA A 160 -6.13 1.23 -1.79
CA ALA A 160 -5.11 0.25 -1.48
C ALA A 160 -5.62 -1.12 -1.95
N LEU A 161 -4.99 -1.66 -2.99
CA LEU A 161 -5.34 -2.94 -3.62
C LEU A 161 -4.30 -3.98 -3.27
N GLN A 162 -4.69 -5.24 -3.12
CA GLN A 162 -3.75 -6.32 -2.82
C GLN A 162 -3.20 -6.94 -4.12
N GLY A 163 -1.89 -7.19 -4.15
CA GLY A 163 -1.23 -8.00 -5.18
C GLY A 163 -1.77 -9.43 -5.22
N SER A 164 -1.66 -10.09 -6.37
CA SER A 164 -2.08 -11.48 -6.53
C SER A 164 -0.95 -12.45 -6.18
N ASN A 165 -1.32 -13.65 -5.72
CA ASN A 165 -0.36 -14.74 -5.55
C ASN A 165 -0.18 -15.48 -6.88
N GLU A 166 1.06 -15.78 -7.25
CA GLU A 166 1.34 -16.66 -8.39
C GLU A 166 1.11 -18.12 -8.00
N VAL A 167 0.38 -18.87 -8.83
CA VAL A 167 0.24 -20.33 -8.67
C VAL A 167 1.50 -21.04 -9.18
N ALA A 168 2.12 -20.49 -10.22
CA ALA A 168 3.44 -20.84 -10.74
C ALA A 168 4.04 -19.62 -11.48
N PRO A 169 5.36 -19.56 -11.76
CA PRO A 169 5.94 -18.44 -12.50
C PRO A 169 5.21 -18.19 -13.83
N GLY A 170 4.56 -17.03 -13.95
CA GLY A 170 3.76 -16.66 -15.12
C GLY A 170 2.35 -17.26 -15.21
N LEU A 171 1.89 -18.05 -14.23
CA LEU A 171 0.53 -18.58 -14.12
C LEU A 171 -0.18 -17.92 -12.93
N LYS A 172 -1.17 -17.08 -13.23
CA LYS A 172 -1.90 -16.31 -12.20
C LYS A 172 -3.35 -16.75 -12.03
N ASP A 173 -3.89 -16.34 -10.89
CA ASP A 173 -5.32 -16.11 -10.68
C ASP A 173 -5.61 -14.64 -11.08
N TYR A 174 -5.86 -14.42 -12.38
CA TYR A 174 -5.75 -13.09 -13.02
C TYR A 174 -6.92 -12.15 -12.77
N ASP A 175 -8.02 -12.61 -12.19
CA ASP A 175 -9.27 -11.94 -12.52
C ASP A 175 -9.48 -10.66 -11.70
N HIS A 176 -8.98 -10.54 -10.47
CA HIS A 176 -9.45 -9.43 -9.62
C HIS A 176 -8.72 -8.10 -9.84
N LEU A 177 -7.39 -8.10 -9.67
CA LEU A 177 -6.59 -6.87 -9.66
C LEU A 177 -6.61 -6.17 -11.02
N ALA A 178 -6.49 -6.94 -12.09
CA ALA A 178 -6.56 -6.43 -13.46
C ALA A 178 -7.91 -5.76 -13.74
N LEU A 179 -9.02 -6.44 -13.41
CA LEU A 179 -10.36 -5.89 -13.61
C LEU A 179 -10.58 -4.56 -12.87
N ILE A 180 -10.10 -4.44 -11.63
CA ILE A 180 -10.19 -3.17 -10.89
C ILE A 180 -9.36 -2.08 -11.56
N LEU A 181 -8.11 -2.37 -11.93
CA LEU A 181 -7.21 -1.38 -12.53
C LEU A 181 -7.72 -0.89 -13.89
N GLU A 182 -8.20 -1.81 -14.74
CA GLU A 182 -8.79 -1.48 -16.04
C GLU A 182 -10.06 -0.63 -15.88
N ALA A 183 -10.95 -0.98 -14.93
CA ALA A 183 -12.15 -0.20 -14.64
C ALA A 183 -11.88 1.20 -14.07
N LEU A 184 -10.64 1.50 -13.65
CA LEU A 184 -10.22 2.81 -13.16
C LEU A 184 -9.53 3.66 -14.24
N GLU A 185 -9.21 3.08 -15.40
CA GLU A 185 -8.69 3.82 -16.56
C GLU A 185 -9.81 4.47 -17.41
N ASP A 186 -11.03 3.92 -17.35
CA ASP A 186 -12.24 4.41 -18.04
C ASP A 186 -12.94 5.58 -17.30
#